data_AF-A0A2V9LD06-F1
#
_entry.id   AF-A0A2V9LD06-F1
#
_cell.length_a   1.000
_cell.length_b   1.000
_cell.length_c   1.000
_cell.angle_alpha   90.00
_cell.angle_beta   90.00
_cell.angle_gamma   90.00
#
_symmetry.space_group_name_H-M   'P 1'
#
loop_
_entity.id
_entity.type
_entity.pdbx_description
1 polymer ?
#
loop_
_entity_poly.entity_id
_entity_poly.type
_entity_poly.pdbx_seq_one_letter_code
_entity_poly.pdbx_strand_id
1 'polypeptide(L)'
;MARGQFAYYRIQERAGRMRMLKDWPALKSHVEAWEASKGGSLPIGFILSMEGADPILSPADVPRWWEDGLRVVGPAHYGANAYAHGTGP
;
A
#
# COMPACT_ATOMS: atom_id res chain seq x y z
N MET A 1 14.13 0.04 -4.91
CA MET A 1 12.88 -0.14 -5.68
C MET A 1 11.64 0.34 -4.93
N ALA A 2 11.38 -0.11 -3.69
CA ALA A 2 10.14 0.20 -2.96
C ALA A 2 9.78 1.69 -2.86
N ARG A 3 10.73 2.58 -2.52
CA ARG A 3 10.46 4.03 -2.42
C ARG A 3 10.08 4.68 -3.75
N GLY A 4 10.59 4.18 -4.88
CA GLY A 4 10.21 4.66 -6.21
C GLY A 4 8.79 4.26 -6.57
N GLN A 5 8.40 3.01 -6.31
CA GLN A 5 7.02 2.54 -6.51
C GLN A 5 6.05 3.29 -5.59
N PHE A 6 6.41 3.50 -4.33
CA PHE A 6 5.62 4.31 -3.41
C PHE A 6 5.43 5.75 -3.90
N ALA A 7 6.48 6.38 -4.43
CA ALA A 7 6.41 7.72 -4.99
C ALA A 7 5.44 7.81 -6.17
N TYR A 8 5.36 6.78 -7.02
CA TYR A 8 4.38 6.72 -8.11
C TYR A 8 2.93 6.80 -7.57
N TYR A 9 2.58 6.00 -6.55
CA TYR A 9 1.26 6.08 -5.93
C TYR A 9 0.96 7.48 -5.36
N ARG A 10 1.94 8.13 -4.71
CA ARG A 10 1.79 9.50 -4.20
C ARG A 10 1.58 10.53 -5.30
N ILE A 11 2.21 10.35 -6.46
CA ILE A 11 1.99 11.21 -7.64
C ILE A 11 0.55 11.03 -8.14
N GLN A 12 0.06 9.79 -8.22
CA GLN A 12 -1.32 9.50 -8.64
C GLN A 12 -2.36 10.04 -7.66
N GLU A 13 -2.07 10.02 -6.35
CA GLU A 13 -2.91 10.70 -5.34
C GLU A 13 -2.93 12.22 -5.53
N ARG A 14 -1.77 12.85 -5.76
CA ARG A 14 -1.69 14.30 -6.04
C ARG A 14 -2.42 14.70 -7.31
N ALA A 15 -2.43 13.83 -8.32
CA ALA A 15 -3.18 14.02 -9.56
C ALA A 15 -4.70 13.77 -9.41
N GLY A 16 -5.19 13.42 -8.21
CA GLY A 16 -6.60 13.14 -7.96
C GLY A 16 -7.11 11.83 -8.58
N ARG A 17 -6.21 10.97 -9.09
CA ARG A 17 -6.58 9.71 -9.75
C ARG A 17 -6.73 8.54 -8.77
N MET A 18 -6.03 8.61 -7.65
CA MET A 18 -6.03 7.56 -6.63
C MET A 18 -6.22 8.15 -5.24
N ARG A 19 -6.66 7.32 -4.29
CA ARG A 19 -6.77 7.66 -2.88
C ARG A 19 -6.30 6.49 -2.02
N MET A 20 -5.30 6.71 -1.18
CA MET A 20 -4.85 5.68 -0.23
C MET A 20 -5.84 5.55 0.93
N LEU A 21 -6.18 4.31 1.26
CA LEU A 21 -7.10 3.92 2.32
C LEU A 21 -6.27 3.30 3.46
N LYS A 22 -6.22 4.01 4.58
CA LYS A 22 -5.32 3.72 5.70
C LYS A 22 -6.02 3.04 6.89
N ASP A 23 -7.32 2.83 6.82
CA ASP A 23 -8.10 2.22 7.90
C ASP A 23 -9.47 1.75 7.38
N TRP A 24 -10.18 0.99 8.21
CA TRP A 24 -11.50 0.47 7.87
C TRP A 24 -12.54 1.59 7.68
N PRO A 25 -12.56 2.72 8.45
CA PRO A 25 -13.52 3.79 8.20
C PRO A 25 -13.33 4.45 6.83
N ALA A 26 -12.08 4.70 6.41
CA ALA A 26 -11.78 5.25 5.10
C ALA A 26 -12.22 4.30 3.97
N LEU A 27 -12.00 2.98 4.15
CA LEU A 27 -12.49 1.98 3.19
C LEU A 27 -14.01 2.01 3.09
N LYS A 28 -14.73 1.96 4.22
CA LYS A 28 -16.19 1.99 4.26
C LYS A 28 -16.74 3.25 3.59
N SER A 29 -16.22 4.42 3.95
CA SER A 29 -16.62 5.70 3.35
C SER A 29 -16.34 5.75 1.85
N HIS A 30 -15.23 5.16 1.39
CA HIS A 30 -14.91 5.11 -0.04
C HIS A 30 -15.90 4.24 -0.83
N VAL A 31 -16.28 3.08 -0.27
CA VAL A 31 -17.28 2.17 -0.86
C VAL A 31 -18.65 2.85 -0.90
N GLU A 32 -19.09 3.45 0.20
CA GLU A 32 -20.38 4.17 0.28
C GLU A 32 -20.45 5.31 -0.74
N ALA A 33 -19.37 6.08 -0.89
CA ALA A 33 -19.30 7.15 -1.89
C ALA A 33 -19.38 6.59 -3.32
N TRP A 34 -18.73 5.45 -3.58
CA TRP A 34 -18.77 4.78 -4.88
C TRP A 34 -20.18 4.30 -5.23
N GLU A 35 -20.87 3.63 -4.31
CA GLU A 35 -22.25 3.19 -4.49
C GLU A 35 -23.21 4.37 -4.72
N ALA A 36 -23.03 5.47 -3.96
CA ALA A 36 -23.83 6.68 -4.11
C ALA A 36 -23.58 7.44 -5.42
N SER A 37 -22.39 7.30 -6.02
CA SER A 37 -21.98 8.06 -7.21
C SER A 37 -22.74 7.70 -8.49
N LYS A 38 -23.43 6.56 -8.53
CA LYS A 38 -24.19 6.06 -9.71
C LYS A 38 -23.41 6.15 -11.04
N GLY A 39 -22.10 5.90 -11.00
CA GLY A 39 -21.22 6.00 -12.19
C GLY A 39 -20.47 7.32 -12.32
N GLY A 40 -20.47 8.17 -11.29
CA GLY A 40 -19.61 9.35 -11.21
C GLY A 40 -18.12 9.00 -11.17
N SER A 41 -17.27 9.94 -11.59
CA SER A 41 -15.82 9.76 -11.56
C SER A 41 -15.28 9.98 -10.14
N LEU A 42 -14.95 8.88 -9.46
CA LEU A 42 -14.23 8.88 -8.19
C LEU A 42 -12.78 8.41 -8.39
N PRO A 43 -11.83 8.88 -7.56
CA PRO A 43 -10.48 8.34 -7.55
C PRO A 43 -10.49 6.85 -7.20
N ILE A 44 -9.54 6.09 -7.72
CA ILE A 44 -9.37 4.67 -7.36
C ILE A 44 -8.86 4.59 -5.92
N GLY A 45 -9.64 3.97 -5.03
CA GLY A 45 -9.21 3.64 -3.67
C GLY A 45 -8.23 2.46 -3.67
N PHE A 46 -7.17 2.54 -2.86
CA PHE A 46 -6.23 1.44 -2.70
C PHE A 46 -5.71 1.32 -1.26
N ILE A 47 -5.36 0.10 -0.84
CA ILE A 47 -4.65 -0.17 0.40
C ILE A 47 -3.20 -0.49 0.04
N LEU A 48 -2.24 0.18 0.68
CA LEU A 48 -0.83 -0.04 0.37
C LEU A 48 -0.35 -1.37 0.98
N SER A 49 0.20 -2.23 0.12
CA SER A 49 0.81 -3.50 0.46
C SER A 49 2.28 -3.55 0.01
N MET A 50 3.10 -4.32 0.70
CA MET A 50 4.49 -4.62 0.34
C MET A 50 4.67 -6.12 0.21
N GLU A 51 5.13 -6.58 -0.94
CA GLU A 51 5.47 -7.97 -1.21
C GLU A 51 7.00 -8.12 -1.17
N GLY A 52 7.51 -8.80 -0.13
CA GLY A 52 8.94 -8.86 0.19
C GLY A 52 9.36 -7.71 1.12
N ALA A 53 9.81 -8.06 2.32
CA ALA A 53 10.08 -7.08 3.39
C ALA A 53 11.52 -6.52 3.39
N ASP A 54 12.37 -6.83 2.39
CA ASP A 54 13.73 -6.28 2.26
C ASP A 54 13.86 -4.75 2.43
N PRO A 55 12.87 -3.91 2.06
CA PRO A 55 12.93 -2.47 2.31
C PRO A 55 12.77 -2.04 3.78
N ILE A 56 12.30 -2.93 4.65
CA ILE A 56 12.30 -2.75 6.10
C ILE A 56 13.66 -3.27 6.56
N LEU A 57 14.56 -2.41 7.06
CA LEU A 57 15.92 -2.84 7.41
C LEU A 57 15.98 -3.38 8.83
N SER A 58 15.07 -2.91 9.68
CA SER A 58 14.91 -3.35 11.05
C SER A 58 13.44 -3.25 11.48
N PRO A 59 13.01 -3.99 12.52
CA PRO A 59 11.68 -3.80 13.11
C PRO A 59 11.40 -2.35 13.54
N ALA A 60 12.44 -1.58 13.86
CA ALA A 60 12.32 -0.16 14.21
C ALA A 60 11.88 0.74 13.04
N ASP A 61 11.98 0.26 11.78
CA ASP A 61 11.51 1.01 10.60
C ASP A 61 10.00 0.83 10.36
N VAL A 62 9.36 -0.17 10.96
CA VAL A 62 7.94 -0.50 10.76
C VAL A 62 7.01 0.69 11.06
N PRO A 63 7.18 1.46 12.16
CA PRO A 63 6.34 2.61 12.44
C PRO A 63 6.36 3.65 11.31
N ARG A 64 7.54 3.92 10.73
CA ARG A 64 7.67 4.85 9.60
C ARG A 64 6.90 4.35 8.37
N TRP A 65 7.01 3.06 8.03
CA TRP A 65 6.26 2.49 6.92
C TRP A 65 4.74 2.51 7.17
N TRP A 66 4.32 2.30 8.42
CA TRP A 66 2.92 2.43 8.83
C TRP A 66 2.41 3.87 8.68
N GLU A 67 3.18 4.87 9.10
CA GLU A 67 2.85 6.30 8.93
C GLU A 67 2.73 6.67 7.45
N ASP A 68 3.66 6.17 6.63
CA ASP A 68 3.64 6.32 5.17
C ASP A 68 2.39 5.69 4.53
N GLY A 69 1.73 4.75 5.22
CA GLY A 69 0.42 4.21 4.87
C GLY A 69 0.39 2.72 4.60
N LEU A 70 1.50 2.00 4.82
CA LEU A 70 1.56 0.56 4.64
C LEU A 70 0.61 -0.14 5.61
N ARG A 71 -0.19 -1.10 5.12
CA ARG A 71 -1.12 -1.88 5.95
C ARG A 71 -0.95 -3.39 5.84
N VAL A 72 -0.27 -3.84 4.79
CA VAL A 72 0.00 -5.25 4.56
C VAL A 72 1.47 -5.39 4.19
N VAL A 73 2.16 -6.35 4.80
CA VAL A 73 3.51 -6.74 4.39
C VAL A 73 3.62 -8.25 4.35
N GLY A 74 4.02 -8.78 3.20
CA GLY A 74 4.48 -10.14 3.05
C GLY A 74 5.99 -10.19 3.32
N PRO A 75 6.48 -11.03 4.25
CA PRO A 75 7.90 -11.04 4.61
C PRO A 75 8.81 -11.44 3.45
N ALA A 76 8.31 -12.27 2.53
CA ALA A 76 9.07 -12.80 1.40
C ALA A 76 8.30 -12.73 0.08
N HIS A 77 9.06 -12.77 -1.02
CA HIS A 77 8.54 -12.95 -2.38
C HIS A 77 9.26 -14.11 -3.08
N TYR A 78 10.43 -13.85 -3.68
CA TYR A 78 11.31 -14.86 -4.30
C TYR A 78 12.64 -15.01 -3.55
N GLY A 79 13.12 -16.25 -3.44
CA GLY A 79 14.42 -16.59 -2.87
C GLY A 79 14.58 -16.21 -1.39
N ALA A 80 15.81 -16.31 -0.89
CA ALA A 80 16.14 -15.89 0.46
C ALA A 80 16.11 -14.36 0.61
N ASN A 81 15.50 -13.87 1.69
CA ASN A 81 15.54 -12.46 2.09
C ASN A 81 15.85 -12.32 3.58
N ALA A 82 15.92 -11.07 4.05
CA ALA A 82 16.28 -10.73 5.42
C ALA A 82 15.33 -11.33 6.50
N TYR A 83 14.11 -11.73 6.14
CA TYR A 83 13.07 -12.12 7.10
C TYR A 83 12.53 -13.54 6.91
N ALA A 84 12.59 -14.10 5.71
CA ALA A 84 12.08 -15.43 5.38
C ALA A 84 12.68 -15.94 4.04
N HIS A 85 12.28 -17.16 3.64
CA HIS A 85 12.54 -17.70 2.30
C HIS A 85 11.24 -17.72 1.50
N GLY A 86 11.26 -17.11 0.33
CA GLY A 86 10.13 -17.02 -0.58
C GLY A 86 9.94 -18.26 -1.45
N THR A 87 9.22 -18.09 -2.55
CA THR A 87 9.11 -19.14 -3.57
C THR A 87 10.32 -19.12 -4.50
N GLY A 88 10.57 -20.24 -5.18
CA GLY A 88 11.72 -20.36 -6.09
C GLY A 88 13.06 -20.48 -5.36
N PRO A 89 14.15 -20.74 -6.11
CA PRO A 89 15.50 -20.87 -5.56
C PRO A 89 16.05 -19.56 -5.00
#